data_AF-A0AA43CM78-F1
#
_entry.id   AF-A0AA43CM78-F1
#
_cell.length_a   1.000
_cell.length_b   1.000
_cell.length_c   1.000
_cell.angle_alpha   90.00
_cell.angle_beta   90.00
_cell.angle_gamma   90.00
#
_symmetry.space_group_name_H-M   'P 1'
#
loop_
_entity.id
_entity.type
_entity.pdbx_description
1 polymer ?
#
loop_
_entity_poly.entity_id
_entity_poly.type
_entity_poly.pdbx_seq_one_letter_code
_entity_poly.pdbx_strand_id
1 'polypeptide(L)'
;MGDRSSLQKIDNMDLYYLGFVMLDRDRDVALKIDNMDVYYLALAYLDNDNDVLRKIDGMDLYYLGLAIVGGDWDVLTKIDKMDWYYLGLAIRDKDANVLPKISDMDIYYLGLAIV
;
A
#
# COMPACT_ATOMS: atom_id res chain seq x y z
N MET A 1 -15.88 -0.96 1.08
CA MET A 1 -15.80 -2.31 1.69
C MET A 1 -15.15 -3.16 0.62
N GLY A 2 -13.84 -3.26 0.72
CA GLY A 2 -13.00 -3.71 -0.38
C GLY A 2 -13.28 -5.15 -0.83
N ASP A 3 -12.94 -5.40 -2.09
CA ASP A 3 -13.23 -6.65 -2.78
C ASP A 3 -11.98 -7.53 -2.84
N ARG A 4 -11.90 -8.55 -1.98
CA ARG A 4 -10.80 -9.53 -1.99
C ARG A 4 -10.59 -10.20 -3.34
N SER A 5 -11.64 -10.33 -4.17
CA SER A 5 -11.49 -10.92 -5.51
C SER A 5 -10.67 -10.05 -6.45
N SER A 6 -10.53 -8.75 -6.16
CA SER A 6 -9.65 -7.85 -6.89
C SER A 6 -8.17 -8.22 -6.73
N LEU A 7 -7.75 -8.81 -5.61
CA LEU A 7 -6.37 -9.28 -5.44
C LEU A 7 -6.00 -10.35 -6.48
N GLN A 8 -6.95 -11.15 -6.96
CA GLN A 8 -6.68 -12.19 -7.98
C GLN A 8 -6.30 -11.61 -9.35
N LYS A 9 -6.45 -10.29 -9.53
CA LYS A 9 -6.11 -9.56 -10.75
C LYS A 9 -4.77 -8.83 -10.67
N ILE A 10 -4.06 -8.96 -9.54
CA ILE A 10 -2.73 -8.41 -9.35
C ILE A 10 -1.70 -9.42 -9.88
N ASP A 11 -0.90 -9.00 -10.85
CA ASP A 11 0.18 -9.81 -11.44
C ASP A 11 1.48 -9.68 -10.60
N ASN A 12 1.73 -8.52 -9.99
CA ASN A 12 2.85 -8.32 -9.08
C ASN A 12 2.63 -9.04 -7.73
N MET A 13 3.38 -10.12 -7.50
CA MET A 13 3.24 -10.94 -6.30
C MET A 13 3.55 -10.22 -4.98
N ASP A 14 4.46 -9.25 -4.97
CA ASP A 14 4.75 -8.45 -3.79
C ASP A 14 3.53 -7.60 -3.40
N LEU A 15 2.88 -6.97 -4.37
CA LEU A 15 1.67 -6.15 -4.15
C LEU A 15 0.46 -7.01 -3.81
N TYR A 16 0.36 -8.19 -4.40
CA TYR A 16 -0.64 -9.19 -4.05
C TYR A 16 -0.54 -9.57 -2.56
N TYR A 17 0.65 -9.93 -2.10
CA TYR A 17 0.87 -10.29 -0.69
C TYR A 17 0.72 -9.09 0.24
N LEU A 18 1.17 -7.90 -0.16
CA LEU A 18 0.89 -6.67 0.59
C LEU A 18 -0.62 -6.46 0.80
N GLY A 19 -1.43 -6.64 -0.25
CA GLY A 19 -2.89 -6.55 -0.16
C GLY A 19 -3.48 -7.51 0.87
N PHE A 20 -3.03 -8.77 0.88
CA PHE A 20 -3.43 -9.74 1.91
C PHE A 20 -3.00 -9.31 3.31
N VAL A 21 -1.77 -8.83 3.48
CA VAL A 21 -1.28 -8.31 4.77
C VAL A 21 -2.18 -7.17 5.26
N MET A 22 -2.56 -6.24 4.38
CA MET A 22 -3.37 -5.09 4.75
C MET A 22 -4.82 -5.45 5.12
N LEU A 23 -5.35 -6.53 4.55
CA LEU A 23 -6.71 -7.00 4.87
C LEU A 23 -6.76 -7.86 6.12
N ASP A 24 -5.80 -8.77 6.27
CA ASP A 24 -5.90 -9.89 7.21
C ASP A 24 -4.95 -9.74 8.38
N ARG A 25 -3.99 -8.82 8.27
CA ARG A 25 -2.89 -8.60 9.23
C ARG A 25 -2.12 -9.88 9.54
N ASP A 26 -1.97 -10.73 8.52
CA ASP A 26 -1.23 -11.98 8.59
C ASP A 26 0.27 -11.75 8.36
N ARG A 27 1.07 -12.01 9.40
CA ARG A 27 2.52 -11.86 9.36
C ARG A 27 3.21 -12.93 8.52
N ASP A 28 2.67 -14.13 8.42
CA ASP A 28 3.26 -15.21 7.64
C ASP A 28 3.17 -14.91 6.14
N VAL A 29 2.15 -14.15 5.72
CA VAL A 29 2.03 -13.66 4.34
C VAL A 29 3.09 -12.60 4.03
N ALA A 30 3.42 -11.72 4.98
CA ALA A 30 4.46 -10.72 4.78
C ALA A 30 5.82 -11.34 4.47
N LEU A 31 6.14 -12.52 5.02
CA LEU A 31 7.38 -13.25 4.74
C LEU A 31 7.50 -13.77 3.29
N LYS A 32 6.43 -13.67 2.49
CA LYS A 32 6.43 -14.06 1.07
C LYS A 32 6.73 -12.89 0.12
N ILE A 33 6.89 -11.69 0.64
CA ILE A 33 7.24 -10.50 -0.15
C ILE A 33 8.75 -10.49 -0.37
N ASP A 34 9.16 -10.50 -1.64
CA ASP A 34 10.57 -10.51 -2.06
C ASP A 34 11.14 -9.09 -2.17
N ASN A 35 10.32 -8.11 -2.56
CA ASN A 35 10.74 -6.72 -2.61
C ASN A 35 10.87 -6.14 -1.19
N MET A 36 12.11 -5.79 -0.80
CA MET A 36 12.43 -5.30 0.54
C MET A 36 11.66 -4.05 0.96
N ASP A 37 11.41 -3.11 0.04
CA ASP A 37 10.65 -1.89 0.33
C ASP A 37 9.19 -2.22 0.66
N VAL A 38 8.58 -3.10 -0.14
CA VAL A 38 7.21 -3.58 0.07
C VAL A 38 7.13 -4.40 1.36
N TYR A 39 8.14 -5.22 1.65
CA TYR A 39 8.24 -6.00 2.87
C TYR A 39 8.30 -5.10 4.12
N TYR A 40 9.14 -4.06 4.10
CA TYR A 40 9.24 -3.13 5.23
C TYR A 40 7.97 -2.28 5.39
N LEU A 41 7.28 -1.92 4.31
CA LEU A 41 5.96 -1.31 4.40
C LEU A 41 4.95 -2.26 5.08
N ALA A 42 4.91 -3.53 4.68
CA ALA A 42 4.05 -4.54 5.28
C ALA A 42 4.33 -4.72 6.78
N LEU A 43 5.61 -4.80 7.17
CA LEU A 43 6.01 -4.88 8.58
C LEU A 43 5.62 -3.62 9.36
N ALA A 44 5.91 -2.43 8.84
CA ALA A 44 5.56 -1.17 9.49
C ALA A 44 4.04 -1.07 9.71
N TYR A 45 3.24 -1.52 8.75
CA TYR A 45 1.78 -1.59 8.87
C TYR A 45 1.32 -2.59 9.94
N LEU A 46 1.90 -3.80 9.98
CA LEU A 46 1.54 -4.83 10.96
C LEU A 46 1.87 -4.41 12.40
N ASP A 47 3.06 -3.84 12.58
CA ASP A 47 3.60 -3.47 13.90
C ASP A 47 3.18 -2.06 14.34
N ASN A 48 2.59 -1.27 13.42
CA ASN A 48 2.29 0.14 13.61
C ASN A 48 3.53 0.95 14.03
N ASP A 49 4.64 0.73 13.32
CA ASP A 49 5.97 1.25 13.66
C ASP A 49 6.59 2.07 12.51
N ASN A 50 6.72 3.38 12.73
CA ASN A 50 7.33 4.30 11.78
C ASN A 50 8.86 4.16 11.68
N ASP A 51 9.53 3.60 12.69
CA ASP A 51 10.98 3.41 12.64
C ASP A 51 11.36 2.34 11.62
N VAL A 52 10.49 1.35 11.37
CA VAL A 52 10.66 0.34 10.31
C VAL A 52 10.65 0.98 8.92
N LEU A 53 9.85 2.02 8.70
CA LEU A 53 9.76 2.71 7.41
C LEU A 53 11.10 3.31 6.97
N ARG A 54 12.00 3.64 7.90
CA ARG A 54 13.35 4.17 7.57
C ARG A 54 14.23 3.18 6.78
N LYS A 55 13.80 1.92 6.67
CA LYS A 55 14.47 0.88 5.88
C LYS A 55 13.98 0.80 4.43
N ILE A 56 12.97 1.58 4.07
CA ILE A 56 12.47 1.70 2.70
C ILE A 56 13.36 2.67 1.94
N ASP A 57 13.95 2.22 0.84
CA ASP A 57 14.80 3.04 -0.03
C ASP A 57 13.96 3.86 -1.03
N GLY A 58 12.83 3.31 -1.49
CA GLY A 58 11.90 3.98 -2.39
C GLY A 58 11.11 5.11 -1.73
N MET A 59 11.44 6.36 -2.06
CA MET A 59 10.83 7.57 -1.47
C MET A 59 9.29 7.60 -1.56
N ASP A 60 8.70 7.23 -2.70
CA ASP A 60 7.24 7.21 -2.87
C ASP A 60 6.58 6.24 -1.87
N LEU A 61 7.15 5.05 -1.72
CA LEU A 61 6.60 4.03 -0.83
C LEU A 61 6.85 4.37 0.63
N TYR A 62 7.98 5.01 0.93
CA TYR A 62 8.27 5.57 2.25
C TYR A 62 7.22 6.61 2.66
N TYR A 63 6.92 7.59 1.79
CA TYR A 63 5.89 8.60 2.10
C TYR A 63 4.49 8.01 2.17
N LEU A 64 4.16 7.05 1.30
CA LEU A 64 2.90 6.31 1.42
C LEU A 64 2.80 5.59 2.78
N GLY A 65 3.88 4.94 3.20
CA GLY A 65 3.96 4.27 4.50
C GLY A 65 3.79 5.24 5.67
N LEU A 66 4.44 6.40 5.64
CA LEU A 66 4.27 7.43 6.66
C LEU A 66 2.82 7.90 6.77
N ALA A 67 2.14 8.08 5.63
CA ALA A 67 0.74 8.46 5.60
C ALA A 67 -0.16 7.37 6.21
N ILE A 68 0.04 6.11 5.81
CA ILE A 68 -0.81 4.98 6.23
C ILE A 68 -0.56 4.59 7.70
N VAL A 69 0.71 4.50 8.11
CA VAL A 69 1.10 4.03 9.46
C VAL A 69 1.09 5.18 10.46
N GLY A 70 1.63 6.33 10.08
CA GLY A 70 1.74 7.50 10.95
C GLY A 70 0.48 8.38 10.99
N GLY A 71 -0.41 8.28 9.99
CA GLY A 71 -1.61 9.12 9.88
C GLY A 71 -1.33 10.58 9.46
N ASP A 72 -0.09 10.90 9.09
CA ASP A 72 0.27 12.21 8.53
C ASP A 72 0.02 12.21 7.01
N TRP A 73 -1.17 12.64 6.61
CA TRP A 73 -1.59 12.61 5.21
C TRP A 73 -1.01 13.74 4.35
N ASP A 74 -0.41 14.78 4.95
CA ASP A 74 0.18 15.89 4.20
C ASP A 74 1.43 15.44 3.43
N VAL A 75 2.09 14.37 3.90
CA VAL A 75 3.27 13.79 3.23
C VAL A 75 2.94 13.15 1.88
N LEU A 76 1.66 12.86 1.58
CA LEU A 76 1.26 12.37 0.25
C LEU A 76 1.67 13.36 -0.86
N THR A 77 1.74 14.66 -0.55
CA THR A 77 2.20 15.68 -1.51
C THR A 77 3.67 15.54 -1.93
N LYS A 78 4.44 14.68 -1.25
CA LYS A 78 5.84 14.38 -1.55
C LYS A 78 6.01 13.12 -2.41
N ILE A 79 4.92 12.44 -2.76
CA ILE A 79 4.93 11.30 -3.68
C ILE A 79 4.99 11.82 -5.12
N ASP A 80 6.01 11.40 -5.86
CA ASP A 80 6.22 11.80 -7.25
C ASP A 80 5.39 10.95 -8.22
N LYS A 81 5.27 9.65 -7.96
CA LYS A 81 4.45 8.74 -8.78
C LYS A 81 2.97 8.88 -8.46
N MET A 82 2.21 9.39 -9.42
CA MET A 82 0.78 9.67 -9.27
C MET A 82 -0.05 8.44 -8.88
N ASP A 83 0.31 7.24 -9.31
CA ASP A 83 -0.39 6.01 -8.92
C ASP A 83 -0.35 5.77 -7.41
N TRP A 84 0.83 5.94 -6.78
CA TRP A 84 0.99 5.83 -5.33
C TRP A 84 0.27 6.97 -4.59
N TYR A 85 0.30 8.19 -5.15
CA TYR A 85 -0.42 9.32 -4.60
C TYR A 85 -1.94 9.07 -4.56
N TYR A 86 -2.52 8.63 -5.68
CA TYR A 86 -3.95 8.34 -5.76
C TYR A 86 -4.36 7.14 -4.92
N LEU A 87 -3.51 6.11 -4.79
CA LEU A 87 -3.74 5.02 -3.84
C LEU A 87 -3.81 5.56 -2.41
N GLY A 88 -2.86 6.40 -2.01
CA GLY A 88 -2.86 7.04 -0.69
C GLY A 88 -4.13 7.85 -0.41
N LEU A 89 -4.59 8.63 -1.39
CA LEU A 89 -5.86 9.36 -1.28
C LEU A 89 -7.07 8.43 -1.13
N ALA A 90 -7.12 7.35 -1.91
CA ALA A 90 -8.21 6.37 -1.84
C ALA A 90 -8.29 5.73 -0.44
N ILE A 91 -7.13 5.38 0.13
CA ILE A 91 -7.03 4.78 1.47
C ILE A 91 -7.47 5.78 2.55
N ARG A 92 -7.00 7.03 2.48
CA ARG A 92 -7.32 8.10 3.44
C ARG A 92 -8.83 8.35 3.51
N ASP A 93 -9.44 8.56 2.35
CA ASP A 93 -10.83 9.01 2.24
C ASP A 93 -11.81 7.84 2.19
N LYS A 94 -11.30 6.60 2.11
CA LYS A 94 -12.08 5.38 1.86
C LYS A 94 -13.01 5.53 0.65
N ASP A 95 -12.47 6.13 -0.41
CA ASP A 95 -13.20 6.46 -1.64
C ASP A 95 -12.60 5.75 -2.86
N ALA A 96 -13.36 4.83 -3.44
CA ALA A 96 -12.95 4.12 -4.65
C ALA A 96 -13.04 5.00 -5.91
N ASN A 97 -13.72 6.16 -5.87
CA ASN A 97 -13.91 7.02 -7.05
C ASN A 97 -12.62 7.70 -7.53
N VAL A 98 -11.56 7.72 -6.71
CA VAL A 98 -10.25 8.23 -7.13
C VAL A 98 -9.39 7.16 -7.81
N LEU A 99 -9.69 5.87 -7.60
CA LEU A 99 -8.92 4.75 -8.16
C LEU A 99 -8.84 4.75 -9.70
N PRO A 100 -9.86 5.17 -10.48
CA PRO A 100 -9.74 5.27 -11.94
C PRO A 100 -8.64 6.22 -12.45
N LYS A 101 -7.99 7.00 -11.57
CA LYS A 101 -6.83 7.84 -11.91
C LYS A 101 -5.50 7.07 -11.83
N ILE A 102 -5.51 5.87 -11.26
CA ILE A 102 -4.35 4.98 -11.18
C ILE A 102 -4.22 4.25 -12.53
N SER A 103 -3.06 4.39 -13.14
CA SER A 103 -2.72 3.81 -14.44
C SER A 103 -2.09 2.43 -14.33
N ASP A 104 -1.35 2.16 -13.25
CA ASP A 104 -0.83 0.83 -12.92
C ASP A 104 -1.96 -0.07 -12.42
N MET A 105 -2.22 -1.17 -13.14
CA MET A 105 -3.35 -2.06 -12.85
C MET A 105 -3.17 -2.82 -11.53
N ASP A 106 -1.94 -3.15 -11.13
CA ASP A 106 -1.68 -3.84 -9.87
C ASP A 106 -1.97 -2.92 -8.69
N ILE A 107 -1.55 -1.65 -8.78
CA ILE A 107 -1.85 -0.63 -7.76
C ILE A 107 -3.35 -0.33 -7.72
N TYR A 108 -4.01 -0.27 -8.89
CA TYR A 108 -5.46 -0.08 -8.98
C TYR A 108 -6.23 -1.20 -8.27
N TYR A 109 -5.89 -2.46 -8.55
CA TYR A 109 -6.55 -3.61 -7.93
C TYR A 109 -6.20 -3.78 -6.45
N LEU A 110 -4.98 -3.40 -6.04
CA LEU A 110 -4.63 -3.28 -4.62
C LEU A 110 -5.56 -2.27 -3.93
N GLY A 111 -5.75 -1.09 -4.52
CA GLY A 111 -6.65 -0.07 -4.01
C GLY A 111 -8.10 -0.54 -3.90
N LEU A 112 -8.63 -1.20 -4.94
CA LEU A 112 -9.98 -1.78 -4.91
C LEU A 112 -10.16 -2.84 -3.81
N ALA A 113 -9.10 -3.59 -3.51
CA ALA A 113 -9.16 -4.60 -2.47
C ALA A 113 -9.22 -4.01 -1.07
N ILE A 114 -8.58 -2.87 -0.81
CA ILE A 114 -8.36 -2.33 0.56
C ILE A 114 -9.21 -1.08 0.92
N VAL A 115 -10.05 -0.60 0.00
CA VAL A 115 -10.98 0.54 0.14
C VAL A 115 -12.43 0.06 0.11
#